data_AF-A0A5C8MPS3-F1
#
_entry.id   AF-A0A5C8MPS3-F1
#
_cell.length_a   1.000
_cell.length_b   1.000
_cell.length_c   1.000
_cell.angle_alpha   90.00
_cell.angle_beta   90.00
_cell.angle_gamma   90.00
#
_symmetry.space_group_name_H-M   'P 1'
#
loop_
_entity.id
_entity.type
_entity.pdbx_description
1 polymer ?
#
loop_
_entity_poly.entity_id
_entity_poly.type
_entity_poly.pdbx_seq_one_letter_code
_entity_poly.pdbx_strand_id
1 'polypeptide(L)' 'KPELERSGMGFTIMENFMDEVVVQSEVNKGTTVYLKKYITKSKALCN' A
#
# COMPACT_ATOMS: atom_id res chain seq x y z
N LYS A 1 -6.68 21.02 -9.81
CA LYS A 1 -6.03 21.17 -8.48
C LYS A 1 -5.25 19.90 -8.20
N PRO A 2 -3.92 19.90 -8.41
CA PRO A 2 -3.07 18.70 -8.29
C PRO A 2 -3.09 18.06 -6.89
N GLU A 3 -3.42 18.83 -5.85
CA GLU A 3 -3.54 18.33 -4.48
C GLU A 3 -4.66 17.30 -4.28
N LEU A 4 -5.73 17.34 -5.09
CA LEU A 4 -6.81 16.35 -5.04
C LEU A 4 -6.35 14.97 -5.54
N GLU A 5 -5.38 14.93 -6.48
CA GLU A 5 -4.78 13.70 -6.98
C GLU A 5 -3.64 13.17 -6.10
N ARG A 6 -3.14 14.00 -5.17
CA ARG A 6 -2.12 13.65 -4.17
C ARG A 6 -2.68 13.71 -2.75
N SER A 7 -3.80 13.04 -2.53
CA SER A 7 -4.50 12.98 -1.23
C SER A 7 -3.68 12.36 -0.09
N GLY A 8 -2.51 11.77 -0.39
CA GLY A 8 -1.65 11.13 0.61
C GLY A 8 -2.15 9.77 1.08
N MET A 9 -3.20 9.23 0.46
CA MET A 9 -3.88 8.02 0.93
C MET A 9 -3.25 6.70 0.47
N GLY A 10 -2.19 6.73 -0.35
CA GLY A 10 -1.64 5.53 -0.99
C GLY A 10 -1.19 4.46 0.00
N PHE A 11 -0.40 4.84 1.02
CA PHE A 11 0.07 3.90 2.04
C PHE A 11 -1.04 3.42 2.96
N THR A 12 -1.96 4.31 3.34
CA THR A 12 -3.13 3.94 4.14
C THR A 12 -3.98 2.86 3.46
N ILE A 13 -4.16 2.95 2.14
CA ILE A 13 -4.84 1.93 1.35
C ILE A 13 -4.06 0.61 1.37
N MET A 14 -2.75 0.66 1.13
CA MET A 14 -1.89 -0.53 1.15
C MET A 14 -1.94 -1.26 2.50
N GLU A 15 -1.84 -0.53 3.61
CA GLU A 15 -1.90 -1.07 4.97
C GLU A 15 -3.26 -1.69 5.31
N ASN A 16 -4.36 -1.12 4.82
CA ASN A 16 -5.70 -1.64 5.07
C ASN A 16 -5.98 -2.94 4.30
N PHE A 17 -5.45 -3.07 3.09
CA PHE A 17 -5.78 -4.21 2.22
C PHE A 17 -4.79 -5.37 2.31
N MET A 18 -3.53 -5.11 2.64
CA MET A 18 -2.49 -6.14 2.69
C MET A 18 -2.29 -6.65 4.11
N ASP A 19 -1.77 -7.87 4.24
CA ASP A 19 -1.50 -8.45 5.57
C ASP A 19 -0.11 -8.08 6.06
N GLU A 20 0.82 -7.80 5.14
CA GLU A 20 2.17 -7.30 5.42
C GLU A 20 2.54 -6.24 4.38
N VAL A 21 3.12 -5.13 4.84
CA VAL A 21 3.67 -4.06 3.99
C VAL A 21 5.07 -3.72 4.52
N VAL A 22 6.07 -3.78 3.63
CA VAL A 22 7.46 -3.42 3.94
C VAL A 22 7.93 -2.38 2.93
N VAL A 23 8.35 -1.22 3.41
CA VAL A 23 8.84 -0.11 2.58
C VAL A 23 10.35 0.03 2.80
N GLN A 24 11.11 -0.08 1.71
CA GLN A 24 12.54 0.17 1.70
C GLN A 24 12.81 1.35 0.77
N SER A 25 13.43 2.41 1.28
CA SER A 25 13.73 3.59 0.48
C SER A 25 15.13 4.08 0.81
N GLU A 26 15.88 4.44 -0.23
CA GLU A 26 17.18 5.08 -0.09
C GLU A 26 17.28 6.25 -1.08
N VAL A 27 17.74 7.39 -0.57
CA VAL A 27 17.92 8.62 -1.36
C VAL A 27 18.85 8.35 -2.53
N ASN A 28 18.49 8.82 -3.72
CA ASN A 28 19.22 8.59 -4.97
C ASN A 28 19.31 7.12 -5.44
N LYS A 29 18.65 6.16 -4.78
CA LYS A 29 18.52 4.78 -5.25
C LYS A 29 17.09 4.39 -5.58
N GLY A 30 16.12 4.99 -4.88
CA GLY A 30 14.69 4.80 -5.13
C GLY A 30 13.97 4.18 -3.95
N THR A 31 12.74 3.74 -4.20
CA THR A 31 11.84 3.17 -3.19
C THR A 31 11.28 1.85 -3.71
N THR A 32 11.33 0.82 -2.89
CA THR A 32 10.72 -0.49 -3.11
C THR A 32 9.68 -0.73 -2.04
N VAL A 33 8.46 -1.11 -2.46
CA VAL A 33 7.38 -1.47 -1.56
C VAL A 33 7.06 -2.95 -1.79
N TYR A 34 7.30 -3.76 -0.78
CA TYR A 34 6.92 -5.18 -0.76
C TYR A 34 5.58 -5.33 -0.05
N LEU A 35 4.66 -6.04 -0.69
CA LEU A 35 3.33 -6.30 -0.15
C LEU A 35 3.05 -7.80 -0.14
N LYS A 36 2.44 -8.28 0.94
CA LYS A 36 2.05 -9.69 1.08
C LYS A 36 0.59 -9.81 1.46
N LYS A 37 -0.10 -10.73 0.79
CA LYS A 37 -1.48 -11.10 1.08
C LYS A 37 -1.61 -12.61 1.20
N TYR A 38 -2.15 -13.07 2.32
CA TYR A 38 -2.58 -14.45 2.53
C TYR A 38 -3.93 -14.65 1.85
N ILE A 39 -3.92 -15.37 0.73
CA ILE A 39 -5.13 -15.65 -0.05
C ILE A 39 -5.91 -16.78 0.65
N THR A 40 -6.85 -16.41 1.51
CA THR A 40 -7.83 -17.34 2.09
C THR A 40 -9.21 -17.07 1.49
N LYS A 41 -10.13 -18.06 1.50
CA LYS A 41 -11.47 -17.96 0.88
C LYS A 41 -12.42 -16.93 1.54
N SER A 42 -11.97 -16.07 2.45
CA SER A 42 -12.84 -15.08 3.08
C SER A 42 -12.08 -13.84 3.54
N LYS A 43 -12.77 -12.70 3.40
CA LYS A 43 -12.38 -11.34 3.76
C LYS A 43 -11.53 -10.57 2.75
N ALA A 44 -11.81 -10.71 1.45
CA ALA A 44 -11.82 -9.49 0.65
C ALA A 44 -13.07 -8.71 1.13
N LEU A 45 -12.86 -7.65 1.92
CA LEU A 45 -13.91 -6.68 2.20
C LEU A 45 -14.17 -5.92 0.89
N CYS A 46 -14.98 -6.52 0.04
CA CYS A 46 -15.61 -5.87 -1.08
C CYS A 46 -16.87 -5.21 -0.50
N ASN A 47 -16.76 -3.95 -0.08
CA ASN A 47 -17.94 -3.10 0.14
C ASN A 47 -18.30 -2.40 -1.16
#